data_AF-A0A9E0F933-F1
#
_entry.id   AF-A0A9E0F933-F1
#
_cell.length_a   1.000
_cell.length_b   1.000
_cell.length_c   1.000
_cell.angle_alpha   90.00
_cell.angle_beta   90.00
_cell.angle_gamma   90.00
#
_symmetry.space_group_name_H-M   'P 1'
#
loop_
_entity.id
_entity.type
_entity.pdbx_description
1 polymer ?
#
loop_
_entity_poly.entity_id
_entity_poly.type
_entity_poly.pdbx_seq_one_letter_code
_entity_poly.pdbx_strand_id
1 'polypeptide(L)'
;DYIFRLLALEYLDRTDLVQVPPQVPVSHKSSVPIEVRHTQPSEINTELAGQQTQEYLAGMMGDAPVCHNCGHITIRSGSCYKCLNCGTSLGCS
;
A
#
# COMPACT_ATOMS: atom_id res chain seq x y z
N ASP A 1 -4.14 3.51 -12.71
CA ASP A 1 -2.87 3.50 -13.49
C ASP A 1 -1.92 4.68 -13.25
N TYR A 2 -2.41 5.91 -13.02
CA TYR A 2 -1.56 7.10 -12.89
C TYR A 2 -0.45 7.00 -11.82
N ILE A 3 -0.77 6.53 -10.61
CA ILE A 3 0.21 6.40 -9.51
C ILE A 3 1.35 5.45 -9.88
N PHE A 4 1.05 4.29 -10.46
CA PHE A 4 2.07 3.32 -10.85
C PHE A 4 3.00 3.86 -11.94
N ARG A 5 2.48 4.67 -12.86
CA ARG A 5 3.29 5.33 -13.91
C ARG A 5 4.22 6.39 -13.33
N LEU A 6 3.75 7.18 -12.37
CA LEU A 6 4.58 8.16 -11.68
C LEU A 6 5.70 7.50 -10.89
N LEU A 7 5.37 6.47 -10.10
CA LEU A 7 6.36 5.74 -9.33
C LEU A 7 7.39 5.07 -10.25
N ALA A 8 6.96 4.54 -11.39
CA ALA A 8 7.87 3.97 -12.37
C ALA A 8 8.79 5.01 -13.02
N LEU A 9 8.30 6.22 -13.30
CA LEU A 9 9.13 7.29 -13.84
C LEU A 9 10.13 7.83 -12.78
N GLU A 10 9.70 8.00 -11.53
CA GLU A 10 10.52 8.65 -10.49
C GLU A 10 11.53 7.70 -9.84
N TYR A 11 11.19 6.42 -9.67
CA TYR A 11 12.02 5.46 -8.92
C TYR A 11 12.66 4.38 -9.79
N LEU A 12 12.08 4.10 -10.97
CA LEU A 12 12.57 3.05 -11.88
C LEU A 12 13.07 3.61 -13.23
N ASP A 13 13.04 4.93 -13.40
CA ASP A 13 13.37 5.64 -14.66
C ASP A 13 12.62 5.08 -15.89
N ARG A 14 11.44 4.47 -15.67
CA ARG A 14 10.63 3.87 -16.73
C ARG A 14 9.76 4.92 -17.40
N THR A 15 10.21 5.38 -18.56
CA THR A 15 9.52 6.39 -19.38
C THR A 15 8.53 5.80 -20.39
N ASP A 16 8.52 4.47 -20.55
CA ASP A 16 7.63 3.70 -21.46
C ASP A 16 6.17 3.66 -20.99
N LEU A 17 5.92 3.87 -19.70
CA LEU A 17 4.60 3.80 -19.11
C LEU A 17 3.87 5.16 -19.11
N VAL A 18 4.56 6.26 -19.44
CA VAL A 18 4.01 7.63 -19.38
C VAL A 18 3.46 8.05 -20.74
N GLN A 19 2.35 8.78 -20.72
CA GLN A 19 1.65 9.21 -21.94
C GLN A 19 2.49 10.18 -22.81
N VAL A 20 3.40 10.93 -22.18
CA VAL A 20 4.34 11.85 -22.83
C VAL A 20 5.75 11.56 -22.31
N PRO A 21 6.62 10.92 -23.11
CA PRO A 21 8.00 10.69 -22.71
C PRO A 21 8.78 12.02 -22.69
N PRO A 22 9.72 12.21 -21.74
CA PRO A 22 10.56 13.40 -21.68
C PRO A 22 11.52 13.46 -22.88
N GLN A 23 11.75 14.66 -23.42
CA GLN A 23 12.60 14.90 -24.60
C GLN A 23 14.10 14.79 -24.29
N VAL A 24 14.47 14.78 -23.01
CA VAL A 24 15.86 14.66 -22.54
C VAL A 24 15.97 13.49 -21.57
N PRO A 25 17.02 12.65 -21.67
CA PRO A 25 17.26 11.60 -20.71
C PRO A 25 17.62 12.25 -19.36
N VAL A 26 16.74 12.12 -18.38
CA VAL A 26 16.99 12.59 -17.02
C VAL A 26 17.93 11.56 -16.36
N SER A 27 19.22 11.88 -16.28
CA SER A 27 20.21 11.01 -15.64
C SER A 27 20.38 11.41 -14.18
N HIS A 28 19.58 10.84 -13.28
CA HIS A 28 19.87 10.88 -11.86
C HIS A 28 20.77 9.69 -11.51
N LYS A 29 22.08 9.95 -11.42
CA LYS A 29 23.05 8.98 -10.91
C LYS A 29 22.79 8.76 -9.42
N SER A 30 21.95 7.80 -9.06
CA SER A 30 21.99 7.18 -7.74
C SER A 30 22.93 5.98 -7.81
N SER A 31 24.21 6.24 -7.55
CA SER A 31 25.23 5.20 -7.46
C SER A 31 25.05 4.41 -6.17
N VAL A 32 24.32 3.30 -6.25
CA VAL A 32 24.56 2.13 -5.39
C VAL A 32 24.51 0.89 -6.29
N PRO A 33 25.62 0.16 -6.47
CA PRO A 33 25.60 -1.05 -7.28
C PRO A 33 24.92 -2.17 -6.47
N ILE A 34 23.68 -2.51 -6.82
CA ILE A 34 23.05 -3.74 -6.33
C ILE A 34 23.36 -4.83 -7.35
N GLU A 35 24.39 -5.63 -7.06
CA GLU A 35 24.69 -6.87 -7.77
C GLU A 35 23.55 -7.87 -7.52
N VAL A 36 22.73 -8.10 -8.55
CA VAL A 36 21.58 -9.01 -8.48
C VAL A 36 22.08 -10.46 -8.47
N ARG A 37 22.39 -10.99 -7.29
CA ARG A 37 22.48 -12.43 -7.09
C ARG A 37 21.08 -13.01 -6.98
N HIS A 38 20.69 -13.78 -7.99
CA HIS A 38 19.55 -14.69 -7.89
C HIS A 38 19.82 -15.67 -6.76
N THR A 39 19.18 -15.49 -5.62
CA THR A 39 19.09 -16.49 -4.57
C THR A 39 17.62 -16.83 -4.35
N GLN A 40 17.35 -18.13 -4.33
CA GLN A 40 16.04 -18.75 -4.10
C GLN A 40 15.32 -18.13 -2.88
N PRO A 41 13.97 -18.15 -2.87
CA PRO A 41 13.19 -17.54 -1.80
C PRO A 41 13.50 -18.26 -0.49
N SER A 42 14.18 -17.56 0.41
CA SER A 42 14.24 -17.91 1.83
C SER A 42 13.16 -17.12 2.54
N GLU A 43 12.39 -17.83 3.37
CA GLU A 43 11.20 -17.35 4.06
C GLU A 43 11.48 -16.04 4.82
N ILE A 44 10.83 -14.97 4.39
CA ILE A 44 10.98 -13.65 5.00
C ILE A 44 9.97 -13.57 6.14
N ASN A 45 10.44 -13.70 7.38
CA ASN A 45 9.66 -13.35 8.57
C ASN A 45 9.23 -11.88 8.47
N THR A 46 7.99 -11.68 8.01
CA THR A 46 7.36 -10.39 7.72
C THR A 46 6.77 -9.82 9.02
N GLU A 47 7.60 -9.68 10.05
CA GLU A 47 7.09 -9.32 11.38
C GLU A 47 7.48 -7.91 11.82
N LEU A 48 8.56 -7.32 11.27
CA LEU A 48 9.09 -6.06 11.83
C LEU A 48 8.76 -4.78 11.04
N ALA A 49 8.39 -4.87 9.76
CA ALA A 49 8.06 -3.69 8.95
C ALA A 49 6.56 -3.34 8.93
N GLY A 50 5.69 -4.27 9.34
CA GLY A 50 4.24 -4.04 9.46
C GLY A 50 3.82 -3.38 10.77
N GLN A 51 4.62 -3.51 11.83
CA GLN A 51 4.23 -3.10 13.18
C GLN A 51 4.05 -1.58 13.31
N GLN A 52 4.95 -0.77 12.75
CA GLN A 52 4.88 0.69 12.92
C GLN A 52 3.70 1.34 12.18
N THR A 53 3.31 0.81 11.01
CA THR A 53 2.12 1.28 10.29
C THR A 53 0.84 0.69 10.89
N GLN A 54 0.90 -0.54 11.41
CA GLN A 54 -0.21 -1.20 12.08
C GLN A 54 -0.56 -0.57 13.43
N GLU A 55 0.41 -0.09 14.22
CA GLU A 55 0.16 0.61 15.49
C GLU A 55 -0.57 1.95 15.26
N TYR A 56 -0.15 2.70 14.24
CA TYR A 56 -0.80 3.97 13.87
C TYR A 56 -2.21 3.76 13.31
N LEU A 57 -2.42 2.69 12.53
CA LEU A 57 -3.74 2.26 12.06
C LEU A 57 -4.61 1.73 13.21
N ALA A 58 -4.02 1.01 14.18
CA ALA A 58 -4.70 0.49 15.36
C ALA A 58 -5.20 1.61 16.28
N GLY A 59 -4.42 2.70 16.43
CA GLY A 59 -4.88 3.89 17.15
C GLY A 59 -6.10 4.58 16.51
N MET A 60 -6.30 4.43 15.20
CA MET A 60 -7.48 4.94 14.47
C MET A 60 -8.61 3.91 14.28
N MET A 61 -8.35 2.63 14.52
CA MET A 61 -9.30 1.52 14.34
C MET A 61 -9.48 0.65 15.61
N GLY A 62 -9.10 1.16 16.79
CA GLY A 62 -9.06 0.39 18.04
C GLY A 62 -10.41 -0.13 18.52
N ASP A 63 -11.50 0.58 18.22
CA ASP A 63 -12.87 0.21 18.61
C ASP A 63 -13.71 -0.35 17.45
N ALA A 64 -13.08 -0.66 16.30
CA ALA A 64 -13.82 -1.10 15.11
C ALA A 64 -14.20 -2.59 15.21
N PRO A 65 -15.49 -2.93 15.38
CA PRO A 65 -15.91 -4.32 15.47
C PRO A 65 -15.69 -5.04 14.13
N VAL A 66 -15.43 -6.35 14.19
CA VAL A 66 -15.42 -7.20 12.99
C VAL A 66 -16.82 -7.27 12.37
N CYS A 67 -16.89 -7.37 11.04
CA CYS A 67 -18.16 -7.50 10.35
C CYS A 67 -18.85 -8.82 10.71
N HIS A 68 -20.09 -8.78 11.18
CA HIS A 68 -20.88 -9.98 11.50
C HIS A 68 -21.27 -10.83 10.28
N ASN A 69 -21.19 -10.27 9.07
CA ASN A 69 -21.55 -10.95 7.83
C ASN A 69 -20.36 -11.65 7.15
N CYS A 70 -19.16 -11.05 7.17
CA CYS A 70 -17.99 -11.60 6.46
C CYS A 70 -16.69 -11.63 7.26
N GLY A 71 -16.68 -11.22 8.53
CA GLY A 71 -15.51 -11.27 9.41
C GLY A 71 -14.41 -10.23 9.15
N HIS A 72 -14.49 -9.46 8.06
CA HIS A 72 -13.52 -8.39 7.79
C HIS A 72 -13.66 -7.24 8.80
N ILE A 73 -12.52 -6.64 9.21
CA ILE A 73 -12.51 -5.47 10.08
C ILE A 73 -13.27 -4.31 9.45
N THR A 74 -14.14 -3.67 10.20
CA THR A 74 -14.92 -2.54 9.67
C THR A 74 -14.17 -1.22 9.84
N ILE A 75 -14.57 -0.20 9.09
CA ILE A 75 -13.94 1.13 9.14
C ILE A 75 -15.00 2.16 9.53
N ARG A 76 -14.63 3.08 10.42
CA ARG A 76 -15.52 4.15 10.87
C ARG A 76 -15.84 5.13 9.72
N SER A 77 -17.12 5.35 9.46
CA SER A 77 -17.64 6.31 8.50
C SER A 77 -18.66 7.22 9.20
N GLY A 78 -18.17 8.30 9.80
CA GLY A 78 -18.98 9.19 10.65
C GLY A 78 -19.34 8.53 11.97
N SER A 79 -20.64 8.43 12.27
CA SER A 79 -21.17 7.73 13.46
C SER A 79 -21.25 6.21 13.28
N CYS A 80 -21.17 5.72 12.05
CA CYS A 80 -21.31 4.31 11.72
C CYS A 80 -19.95 3.62 11.51
N TYR A 81 -19.97 2.29 11.46
CA TYR A 81 -18.93 1.46 10.87
C TYR A 81 -19.42 0.84 9.56
N LYS A 82 -18.54 0.71 8.57
CA LYS A 82 -18.84 0.12 7.26
C LYS A 82 -17.82 -0.96 6.90
N CYS A 83 -18.30 -2.09 6.42
CA CYS A 83 -17.45 -3.13 5.84
C CYS A 83 -17.15 -2.81 4.37
N LEU A 84 -15.86 -2.81 3.99
CA LEU A 84 -15.44 -2.59 2.60
C LEU A 84 -15.60 -3.84 1.72
N ASN A 85 -15.72 -5.02 2.31
CA ASN A 85 -15.80 -6.27 1.57
C ASN A 85 -17.25 -6.65 1.20
N CYS A 86 -18.19 -6.55 2.15
CA CYS A 86 -19.59 -6.93 1.91
C CYS A 86 -20.58 -5.76 2.01
N GLY A 87 -20.12 -4.54 2.29
CA GLY A 87 -20.96 -3.34 2.31
C GLY A 87 -21.85 -3.16 3.54
N THR A 88 -21.88 -4.11 4.47
CA THR A 88 -22.69 -4.04 5.69
C THR A 88 -22.29 -2.87 6.59
N SER A 89 -23.27 -2.13 7.10
CA SER A 89 -23.09 -1.04 8.08
C SER A 89 -23.48 -1.49 9.49
N LEU A 90 -22.78 -0.99 10.51
CA LEU A 90 -23.05 -1.24 11.92
C LEU A 90 -23.09 0.09 12.69
N GLY A 91 -23.95 0.21 13.69
CA GLY A 91 -23.90 1.32 14.65
C GLY A 91 -24.28 2.69 14.09
N CYS A 92 -25.16 2.76 13.09
CA CYS A 92 -25.70 4.04 12.62
C CYS A 92 -26.81 4.54 13.55
N SER A 93 -26.49 5.48 14.43
CA SER A 93 -27.47 6.25 15.24
C SER A 93 -27.86 7.55 14.54
#